data_AF-A4BM90-F1
#
_entry.id   AF-A4BM90-F1
#
_cell.length_a   1.000
_cell.length_b   1.000
_cell.length_c   1.000
_cell.angle_alpha   90.00
_cell.angle_beta   90.00
_cell.angle_gamma   90.00
#
_symmetry.space_group_name_H-M   'P 1'
#
loop_
_entity.id
_entity.type
_entity.pdbx_description
1 polymer ?
#
loop_
_entity_poly.entity_id
_entity_poly.type
_entity_poly.pdbx_seq_one_letter_code
_entity_poly.pdbx_strand_id
1 'polypeptide(L)'
;MMRSMRTTVTLEPDVAAKLKELAHRRRASFKETLNDVLRKGLTSQAKAGRSEPFVVKPHSGGFRPGIDPDKLNQLLDQLEVEDFSGEARSAE
;
A
#
# COMPACT_ATOMS: atom_id res chain seq x y z
N MET A 1 -23.85 7.43 25.81
CA MET A 1 -23.29 7.04 27.12
C MET A 1 -22.47 5.77 26.93
N MET A 2 -21.16 5.89 26.67
CA MET A 2 -20.31 4.72 26.48
C MET A 2 -19.98 4.13 27.86
N ARG A 3 -20.66 3.06 28.26
CA ARG A 3 -20.29 2.32 29.48
C ARG A 3 -18.97 1.62 29.23
N SER A 4 -17.92 2.00 29.95
CA SER A 4 -16.69 1.20 30.03
C SER A 4 -17.00 -0.05 30.84
N MET A 5 -16.79 -1.23 30.26
CA MET A 5 -17.00 -2.51 30.94
C MET A 5 -15.68 -3.03 31.50
N ARG A 6 -15.71 -3.53 32.74
CA ARG A 6 -14.55 -4.18 33.37
C ARG A 6 -14.70 -5.68 33.23
N THR A 7 -13.72 -6.30 32.56
CA THR A 7 -13.69 -7.73 32.29
C THR A 7 -12.36 -8.28 32.77
N THR A 8 -12.39 -9.47 33.37
CA THR A 8 -11.18 -10.26 33.66
C THR A 8 -10.99 -11.25 32.52
N VAL A 9 -9.82 -11.23 31.90
CA VAL A 9 -9.45 -12.14 30.81
C VAL A 9 -8.22 -12.92 31.22
N THR A 10 -8.28 -14.24 31.09
CA THR A 10 -7.12 -15.11 31.23
C THR A 10 -6.33 -15.05 29.92
N LEU A 11 -5.02 -14.83 30.01
CA LEU A 11 -4.11 -14.77 28.87
C LEU A 11 -3.05 -15.85 29.00
N GLU A 12 -2.73 -16.50 27.88
CA GLU A 12 -1.57 -17.38 27.82
C GLU A 12 -0.27 -16.62 28.17
N PRO A 13 0.71 -17.28 28.81
CA PRO A 13 1.92 -16.62 29.29
C PRO A 13 2.70 -15.89 28.18
N ASP A 14 2.75 -16.46 26.98
CA ASP A 14 3.46 -15.87 25.84
C ASP A 14 2.73 -14.61 25.31
N VAL A 15 1.40 -14.63 25.25
CA VAL A 15 0.57 -13.50 24.86
C VAL A 15 0.72 -12.36 25.86
N ALA A 16 0.67 -12.68 27.16
CA ALA A 16 0.87 -11.69 28.22
C ALA A 16 2.26 -11.04 28.16
N ALA A 17 3.31 -11.82 27.88
CA ALA A 17 4.67 -11.31 27.71
C ALA A 17 4.78 -10.36 26.51
N LYS A 18 4.26 -10.76 25.34
CA LYS A 18 4.25 -9.93 24.12
C LYS A 18 3.49 -8.63 24.32
N LEU A 19 2.35 -8.66 25.01
CA LEU A 19 1.57 -7.46 25.31
C LEU A 19 2.30 -6.51 26.27
N LYS A 20 3.00 -7.02 27.28
CA LYS A 20 3.82 -6.21 28.19
C LYS A 20 4.97 -5.53 27.45
N GLU A 21 5.67 -6.26 26.60
CA GLU A 21 6.76 -5.72 25.77
C GLU A 21 6.24 -4.63 24.81
N LEU A 22 5.08 -4.87 24.18
CA LEU A 22 4.44 -3.90 23.30
C LEU A 22 4.01 -2.64 24.05
N ALA A 23 3.44 -2.79 25.25
CA ALA A 23 3.06 -1.67 26.10
C ALA A 23 4.28 -0.83 26.49
N HIS A 24 5.39 -1.48 26.84
CA HIS A 24 6.64 -0.82 27.15
C HIS A 24 7.19 -0.03 25.95
N ARG A 25 7.26 -0.66 24.77
CA ARG A 25 7.71 -0.01 23.52
C ARG A 25 6.86 1.21 23.16
N ARG A 26 5.55 1.15 23.40
CA ARG A 26 4.61 2.25 23.11
C ARG A 26 4.50 3.29 24.22
N ARG A 27 5.13 3.06 25.37
CA ARG A 27 4.95 3.86 26.61
C ARG A 27 3.47 4.05 26.96
N ALA A 28 2.68 2.99 26.80
CA ALA A 28 1.24 2.98 27.05
C ALA A 28 0.89 2.00 28.17
N SER A 29 -0.30 2.13 28.77
CA SER A 29 -0.73 1.18 29.77
C SER A 29 -1.03 -0.20 29.14
N PHE A 30 -0.93 -1.26 29.96
CA PHE A 30 -1.30 -2.61 29.54
C PHE A 30 -2.75 -2.68 29.06
N LYS A 31 -3.67 -1.96 29.73
CA LYS A 31 -5.10 -1.88 29.37
C LYS A 31 -5.29 -1.26 27.98
N GLU A 32 -4.64 -0.14 27.69
CA GLU A 32 -4.74 0.52 26.39
C GLU A 32 -4.18 -0.38 25.29
N THR A 33 -2.99 -0.93 25.53
CA THR A 33 -2.33 -1.84 24.57
C THR A 33 -3.19 -3.07 24.27
N LEU A 34 -3.77 -3.70 25.29
CA LEU A 34 -4.66 -4.86 25.13
C LEU A 34 -5.90 -4.49 24.31
N ASN A 35 -6.58 -3.39 24.65
CA ASN A 35 -7.77 -2.96 23.93
C ASN A 35 -7.46 -2.59 22.47
N ASP A 36 -6.34 -1.92 22.21
CA ASP A 36 -5.92 -1.57 20.86
C ASP A 36 -5.61 -2.80 20.00
N VAL A 37 -4.90 -3.77 20.58
CA VAL A 37 -4.59 -5.04 19.90
C VAL A 37 -5.88 -5.79 19.58
N LEU A 38 -6.81 -5.90 20.53
CA LEU A 38 -8.11 -6.56 20.32
C LEU A 38 -8.94 -5.85 19.24
N ARG A 39 -9.02 -4.51 19.25
CA ARG A 39 -9.73 -3.74 18.22
C ARG A 39 -9.15 -3.98 16.83
N LYS A 40 -7.83 -3.96 16.70
CA LYS A 40 -7.13 -4.23 15.44
C LYS A 40 -7.33 -5.68 14.98
N GLY A 41 -7.26 -6.64 15.89
CA GLY A 41 -7.50 -8.05 15.61
C GLY A 41 -8.91 -8.32 15.09
N LEU A 42 -9.93 -7.79 15.78
CA LEU A 42 -11.34 -7.91 15.36
C LEU A 42 -11.61 -7.22 14.01
N THR A 43 -11.01 -6.06 13.77
CA THR A 43 -11.12 -5.36 12.48
C THR A 43 -10.44 -6.15 11.36
N SER A 44 -9.28 -6.73 11.62
CA SER A 44 -8.56 -7.56 10.66
C SER A 44 -9.34 -8.82 10.30
N GLN A 45 -9.95 -9.49 11.28
CA GLN A 45 -10.82 -10.65 11.02
C GLN A 45 -12.05 -10.27 10.19
N ALA A 46 -12.68 -9.13 10.47
CA ALA A 46 -13.81 -8.64 9.68
C ALA A 46 -13.43 -8.30 8.23
N LYS A 47 -12.17 -7.89 7.98
CA LYS A 47 -11.64 -7.61 6.64
C LYS A 47 -11.16 -8.86 5.89
N ALA A 48 -10.66 -9.87 6.60
CA ALA A 48 -10.15 -11.10 6.01
C ALA A 48 -11.21 -11.87 5.19
N GLY A 49 -12.50 -11.74 5.54
CA GLY A 49 -13.61 -12.29 4.75
C GLY A 49 -14.11 -11.40 3.60
N ARG A 50 -13.54 -10.20 3.43
CA ARG A 50 -14.05 -9.15 2.51
C ARG A 50 -13.01 -8.63 1.52
N SER A 51 -11.87 -9.29 1.36
CA SER A 51 -10.95 -8.87 0.31
C SER A 51 -11.53 -9.26 -1.04
N GLU A 52 -12.13 -8.30 -1.74
CA GLU A 52 -12.41 -8.47 -3.17
C GLU A 52 -11.08 -8.77 -3.90
N PRO A 53 -11.09 -9.65 -4.91
CA PRO A 53 -9.91 -9.91 -5.70
C PRO A 53 -9.37 -8.60 -6.28
N PHE A 54 -8.06 -8.46 -6.34
CA PHE A 54 -7.46 -7.35 -7.07
C PHE A 54 -7.80 -7.48 -8.56
N VAL A 55 -8.56 -6.53 -9.09
CA VAL A 55 -8.94 -6.49 -10.51
C VAL A 55 -8.19 -5.35 -11.20
N VAL A 56 -7.37 -5.69 -12.20
CA VAL A 56 -6.76 -4.71 -13.09
C VAL A 56 -7.84 -4.15 -14.00
N LYS A 57 -8.05 -2.84 -13.97
CA LYS A 57 -8.90 -2.11 -14.93
C LYS A 57 -8.01 -1.57 -16.06
N PRO A 58 -7.90 -2.26 -17.21
CA PRO A 58 -7.11 -1.76 -18.32
C PRO A 58 -7.70 -0.45 -18.85
N HIS A 59 -6.83 0.47 -19.23
CA HIS A 59 -7.22 1.69 -19.94
C HIS A 59 -6.76 1.59 -21.39
N SER A 60 -7.58 2.07 -22.33
CA SER A 60 -7.20 2.13 -23.74
C SER A 60 -6.21 3.28 -23.95
N GLY A 61 -4.92 2.97 -24.07
CA GLY A 61 -3.84 3.97 -24.20
C GLY A 61 -3.74 4.69 -25.54
N GLY A 62 -4.53 4.31 -26.56
CA GLY A 62 -4.60 5.03 -27.84
C GLY A 62 -3.30 5.03 -28.66
N PHE A 63 -2.44 4.04 -28.50
CA PHE A 63 -1.15 3.96 -29.19
C PHE A 63 -1.31 3.86 -30.71
N ARG A 64 -0.43 4.55 -31.44
CA ARG A 64 -0.38 4.49 -32.91
C ARG A 64 0.15 3.13 -33.37
N PRO A 65 -0.36 2.57 -34.48
CA PRO A 65 0.20 1.36 -35.08
C PRO A 65 1.70 1.50 -35.35
N GLY A 66 2.48 0.46 -35.03
CA GLY A 66 3.94 0.46 -35.17
C GLY A 66 4.70 1.03 -33.96
N ILE A 67 4.01 1.60 -32.97
CA ILE A 67 4.61 1.99 -31.70
C ILE A 67 4.44 0.86 -30.69
N ASP A 68 5.57 0.31 -30.24
CA ASP A 68 5.61 -0.69 -29.17
C ASP A 68 5.54 0.02 -27.81
N PRO A 69 4.43 -0.14 -27.03
CA PRO A 69 4.26 0.53 -25.75
C PRO A 69 5.26 0.07 -24.68
N ASP A 70 5.93 -1.07 -24.86
CA ASP A 70 6.98 -1.55 -23.95
C ASP A 70 8.36 -0.98 -24.30
N LYS A 71 8.47 -0.23 -25.41
CA LYS A 71 9.74 0.34 -25.91
C LYS A 71 9.68 1.84 -26.17
N LEU A 72 8.93 2.59 -25.36
CA LEU A 72 8.77 4.04 -25.52
C LEU A 72 10.09 4.83 -25.46
N ASN A 73 11.11 4.31 -24.76
CA ASN A 73 12.45 4.94 -24.76
C ASN A 73 13.08 4.96 -26.15
N GLN A 74 12.88 3.91 -26.97
CA GLN A 74 13.42 3.89 -28.34
C GLN A 74 12.69 4.88 -29.26
N LEU A 75 11.39 5.09 -29.02
CA LEU A 75 10.65 6.12 -29.74
C LEU A 75 11.18 7.52 -29.39
N LEU A 76 11.53 7.75 -28.12
CA LEU A 76 12.16 8.99 -27.68
C LEU A 76 13.50 9.21 -28.40
N ASP A 77 14.36 8.19 -28.43
CA ASP A 77 15.65 8.25 -29.13
C ASP A 77 15.48 8.59 -30.63
N GLN A 78 14.45 8.03 -31.29
CA GLN A 78 14.15 8.32 -32.69
C GLN A 78 13.71 9.78 -32.90
N LEU A 79 12.81 10.28 -32.04
CA LEU A 79 12.34 11.66 -32.09
C LEU A 79 13.49 12.66 -31.88
N GLU A 80 14.42 12.38 -30.95
CA GLU A 80 15.59 13.24 -30.72
C GLU A 80 16.51 13.32 -31.95
N VAL A 81 16.70 12.20 -32.66
CA VAL A 81 17.50 12.17 -33.90
C VAL A 81 16.80 12.95 -35.03
N GLU A 82 15.48 12.83 -35.16
CA GLU A 82 14.69 13.57 -36.15
C GLU A 82 14.75 15.09 -35.91
N ASP A 83 14.59 15.55 -34.66
CA ASP A 83 14.68 16.97 -34.30
C ASP A 83 16.08 17.56 -34.57
N PHE A 84 17.15 16.82 -34.25
CA PHE A 84 18.53 17.23 -34.57
C PHE A 84 18.77 17.42 -36.08
N SER A 85 18.10 16.64 -36.92
CA SER A 85 18.24 16.73 -38.39
C SER A 85 17.54 17.95 -39.00
N GLY A 86 16.55 18.54 -38.30
CA GLY A 86 15.84 19.75 -38.71
C GLY A 86 16.61 21.04 -38.40
N GLU A 87 17.32 21.07 -37.26
CA GLU A 87 18.10 22.24 -36.83
C GLU A 87 19.34 22.45 -37.73
N ALA A 88 20.00 21.37 -38.16
CA ALA A 88 21.14 21.42 -39.07
C ALA A 88 20.81 21.96 -40.48
N ARG A 89 19.54 21.89 -40.91
CA ARG A 89 19.07 22.46 -42.19
C ARG A 89 18.61 23.92 -42.11
N SER A 90 18.42 24.45 -40.91
CA SER A 90 17.94 25.83 -40.69
C SER A 90 19.09 26.82 -40.40
N ALA A 91 20.33 26.32 -40.33
CA ALA A 91 21.54 27.09 -40.06
C ALA A 91 22.41 27.32 -41.32
N GLU A 92 21.90 27.01 -42.51
CA GLU A 92 22.50 27.36 -43.82
C GLU A 92 21.61 28.36 -44.56
#